data_AF-A0A4U6M7V6-F1
#
_entry.id   AF-A0A4U6M7V6-F1
#
_cell.length_a   1.000
_cell.length_b   1.000
_cell.length_c   1.000
_cell.angle_alpha   90.00
_cell.angle_beta   90.00
_cell.angle_gamma   90.00
#
_symmetry.space_group_name_H-M   'P 1'
#
loop_
_entity.id
_entity.type
_entity.pdbx_description
1 polymer ?
#
loop_
_entity_poly.entity_id
_entity_poly.type
_entity_poly.pdbx_seq_one_letter_code
_entity_poly.pdbx_strand_id
1 'polypeptide(L)'
;MRILPVVAAVTAAFLVVACSSPTPPKGVTVVNNFDAKRYLGTWYEIARFDHRFERGLEKVTATYSLRDDGGLNVINKGYNP
;
A
#
# COMPACT_ATOMS: atom_id res chain seq x y z
N MET A 1 16.43 28.81 31.45
CA MET A 1 17.05 27.67 30.71
C MET A 1 16.17 26.40 30.63
N ARG A 2 14.88 26.41 31.00
CA ARG A 2 14.01 25.21 30.97
C ARG A 2 13.07 25.11 29.75
N ILE A 3 13.01 26.15 28.93
CA ILE A 3 12.12 26.26 27.76
C ILE A 3 12.64 25.50 26.54
N LEU A 4 13.97 25.45 26.34
CA LEU A 4 14.59 24.74 25.23
C LEU A 4 14.31 23.22 25.21
N PRO A 5 14.41 22.47 26.32
CA PRO A 5 14.10 21.03 26.32
C PRO A 5 12.60 20.75 26.12
N VAL A 6 11.72 21.65 26.58
CA VAL A 6 10.27 21.53 26.35
C VAL A 6 9.93 21.71 24.88
N VAL A 7 10.52 22.71 24.21
CA VAL A 7 10.34 22.94 22.77
C VAL A 7 10.89 21.77 21.94
N ALA A 8 12.04 21.21 22.33
CA ALA A 8 12.61 20.04 21.67
C ALA A 8 11.72 18.80 21.82
N ALA A 9 11.19 18.54 23.02
CA ALA A 9 10.31 17.41 23.29
C ALA A 9 8.98 17.52 22.51
N VAL A 10 8.40 18.73 22.44
CA VAL A 10 7.17 18.98 21.68
C VAL A 10 7.41 18.79 20.17
N THR A 11 8.49 19.34 19.64
CA THR A 11 8.85 19.17 18.21
C THR A 11 9.08 17.69 17.86
N ALA A 12 9.78 16.95 18.72
CA ALA A 12 9.99 15.51 18.54
C ALA A 12 8.66 14.74 18.57
N ALA A 13 7.76 15.06 19.50
CA ALA A 13 6.44 14.42 19.57
C ALA A 13 5.60 14.67 18.30
N PHE A 14 5.64 15.88 17.73
CA PHE A 14 4.93 16.19 16.48
C PHE A 14 5.49 15.43 15.26
N LEU A 15 6.81 15.18 15.20
CA LEU A 15 7.42 14.40 14.14
C LEU A 15 7.03 12.92 14.17
N VAL A 16 6.72 12.36 15.35
CA VAL A 16 6.31 10.96 15.52
C VAL A 16 4.86 10.72 15.05
N VAL A 17 4.00 11.75 15.03
CA VAL A 17 2.60 11.65 14.58
C VAL A 17 2.44 11.92 13.07
N ALA A 18 3.52 12.27 12.36
CA ALA A 18 3.49 12.58 10.94
C ALA A 18 3.29 11.36 10.01
N CYS A 19 3.15 10.15 10.56
CA CYS A 19 2.78 8.96 9.80
C CYS A 19 1.33 9.06 9.31
N SER A 20 1.15 9.63 8.10
CA SER A 20 -0.14 9.56 7.41
C SER A 20 -0.35 8.15 6.85
N SER A 21 -1.51 7.56 7.15
CA SER A 21 -1.99 6.40 6.41
C SER A 21 -2.31 6.86 4.97
N PRO A 22 -1.96 6.07 3.94
CA PRO A 22 -2.25 6.46 2.57
C PRO A 22 -3.76 6.63 2.38
N THR A 23 -4.17 7.82 1.93
CA THR A 23 -5.56 8.12 1.59
C THR A 23 -5.74 8.13 0.08
N PRO A 24 -6.88 7.64 -0.45
CA PRO A 24 -7.20 7.75 -1.87
C PRO A 24 -7.14 9.22 -2.36
N PRO A 25 -6.74 9.48 -3.61
CA PRO A 25 -6.74 10.82 -4.18
C PRO A 25 -8.15 11.45 -4.18
N LYS A 26 -8.21 12.79 -4.13
CA LYS A 26 -9.47 13.53 -4.19
C LYS A 26 -10.24 13.17 -5.47
N GLY A 27 -11.54 12.89 -5.32
CA GLY A 27 -12.43 12.55 -6.44
C GLY A 27 -12.44 11.08 -6.87
N VAL A 28 -11.61 10.21 -6.26
CA VAL A 28 -11.65 8.77 -6.51
C VAL A 28 -12.67 8.10 -5.58
N THR A 29 -13.55 7.26 -6.15
CA THR A 29 -14.53 6.49 -5.39
C THR A 29 -13.98 5.09 -5.07
N VAL A 30 -14.04 4.69 -3.80
CA VAL A 30 -13.63 3.36 -3.33
C VAL A 30 -14.86 2.45 -3.14
N VAL A 31 -14.68 1.15 -3.33
CA VAL A 31 -15.74 0.15 -3.05
C VAL A 31 -15.97 0.05 -1.54
N ASN A 32 -17.15 0.45 -1.06
CA ASN A 32 -17.45 0.50 0.39
C ASN A 32 -17.85 -0.85 1.01
N ASN A 33 -18.45 -1.76 0.24
CA ASN A 33 -18.92 -3.07 0.71
C ASN A 33 -18.01 -4.20 0.22
N PHE A 34 -16.70 -4.03 0.41
CA PHE A 34 -15.70 -4.94 -0.13
C PHE A 34 -15.64 -6.26 0.67
N ASP A 35 -15.80 -7.38 -0.03
CA ASP A 35 -15.62 -8.72 0.54
C ASP A 35 -14.23 -9.26 0.15
N ALA A 36 -13.28 -9.17 1.09
CA ALA A 36 -11.90 -9.58 0.87
C ALA A 36 -11.77 -11.07 0.52
N LYS A 37 -12.67 -11.95 1.00
CA LYS A 37 -12.60 -13.39 0.73
C LYS A 37 -12.85 -13.69 -0.75
N ARG A 38 -13.74 -12.93 -1.37
CA ARG A 38 -14.06 -13.04 -2.80
C ARG A 38 -12.98 -12.46 -3.71
N TYR A 39 -12.09 -11.64 -3.16
CA TYR A 39 -10.98 -11.02 -3.88
C TYR A 39 -9.71 -11.87 -3.89
N LEU A 40 -9.63 -12.90 -3.04
CA LEU A 40 -8.49 -13.82 -2.97
C LEU A 40 -8.30 -14.60 -4.27
N GLY A 41 -7.12 -15.16 -4.43
CA GLY A 41 -6.73 -15.91 -5.63
C GLY A 41 -5.92 -15.06 -6.60
N THR A 42 -5.86 -15.50 -7.85
CA THR A 42 -4.95 -14.95 -8.87
C THR A 42 -5.70 -14.02 -9.83
N TRP A 43 -5.15 -12.83 -10.00
CA TRP A 43 -5.57 -11.85 -10.98
C TRP A 43 -4.51 -11.72 -12.06
N TYR A 44 -4.94 -11.64 -13.31
CA TYR A 44 -4.08 -11.35 -14.45
C TYR A 44 -4.07 -9.84 -14.68
N GLU A 45 -2.86 -9.28 -14.78
CA GLU A 45 -2.72 -7.86 -15.08
C GLU A 45 -2.97 -7.63 -16.58
N ILE A 46 -4.03 -6.91 -16.90
CA ILE A 46 -4.44 -6.65 -18.28
C ILE A 46 -3.77 -5.37 -18.83
N ALA A 47 -3.62 -4.35 -17.98
CA ALA A 47 -2.99 -3.09 -18.31
C ALA A 47 -2.45 -2.39 -17.05
N ARG A 48 -1.40 -1.59 -17.20
CA ARG A 48 -0.79 -0.79 -16.13
C ARG A 48 -0.23 0.53 -16.67
N PHE A 49 -0.06 1.52 -15.79
CA PHE A 49 0.85 2.63 -16.09
C PHE A 49 2.29 2.20 -15.85
N ASP A 50 3.21 2.72 -16.67
CA ASP A 50 4.60 2.27 -16.62
C ASP A 50 5.35 2.84 -15.42
N HIS A 51 5.78 1.94 -14.55
CA HIS A 51 6.62 2.25 -13.40
C HIS A 51 7.81 1.30 -13.35
N ARG A 52 8.94 1.80 -12.81
CA ARG A 52 10.25 1.11 -12.83
C ARG A 52 10.27 -0.31 -12.26
N PHE A 53 9.35 -0.65 -11.36
CA PHE A 53 9.34 -1.94 -10.65
C PHE A 53 8.67 -3.07 -11.46
N GLU A 54 7.89 -2.74 -12.49
CA GLU A 54 7.22 -3.70 -13.38
C GLU A 54 7.60 -3.53 -14.85
N ARG A 55 8.46 -2.55 -15.16
CA ARG A 55 8.88 -2.26 -16.53
C ARG A 55 9.55 -3.48 -17.17
N GLY A 56 9.12 -3.81 -18.39
CA GLY A 56 9.65 -4.95 -19.15
C GLY A 56 9.07 -6.32 -18.77
N LEU A 57 8.26 -6.41 -17.71
CA LEU A 57 7.63 -7.68 -17.33
C LEU A 57 6.39 -7.98 -18.18
N GLU A 58 6.29 -9.23 -18.62
CA GLU A 58 5.16 -9.82 -19.33
C GLU A 58 4.44 -10.87 -18.48
N LYS A 59 3.22 -11.24 -18.88
CA LYS A 59 2.42 -12.32 -18.24
C LYS A 59 2.30 -12.11 -16.72
N VAL A 60 2.09 -10.85 -16.31
CA VAL A 60 2.07 -10.45 -14.91
C VAL A 60 0.80 -10.97 -14.22
N THR A 61 0.98 -11.50 -13.02
CA THR A 61 -0.10 -11.95 -12.13
C THR A 61 0.09 -11.40 -10.73
N ALA A 62 -1.02 -11.11 -10.05
CA ALA A 62 -1.07 -10.78 -8.63
C ALA A 62 -1.90 -11.84 -7.90
N THR A 63 -1.31 -12.52 -6.91
CA THR A 63 -2.01 -13.54 -6.13
C THR A 63 -2.19 -13.07 -4.69
N TYR A 64 -3.44 -13.03 -4.23
CA TYR A 64 -3.83 -12.58 -2.90
C TYR A 64 -4.20 -13.76 -2.00
N SER A 65 -3.63 -13.81 -0.81
CA SER A 65 -4.01 -14.77 0.24
C SER A 65 -4.25 -14.07 1.57
N LEU A 66 -5.16 -14.61 2.39
CA LEU A 66 -5.42 -14.09 3.72
C LEU A 66 -4.23 -14.40 4.66
N ARG A 67 -3.96 -13.48 5.59
CA ARG A 67 -2.98 -13.65 6.68
C ARG A 67 -3.70 -13.80 8.02
N ASP A 68 -3.01 -14.39 8.98
CA ASP A 68 -3.54 -14.59 10.35
C ASP A 68 -3.78 -13.25 11.08
N ASP A 69 -3.04 -12.20 10.73
CA ASP A 69 -3.19 -10.84 11.27
C ASP A 69 -4.35 -10.04 10.61
N GLY A 70 -5.12 -10.66 9.72
CA GLY A 70 -6.20 -10.02 8.97
C GLY A 70 -5.75 -9.23 7.75
N GLY A 71 -4.44 -9.13 7.49
CA GLY A 71 -3.90 -8.56 6.26
C GLY A 71 -3.99 -9.51 5.06
N LEU A 72 -3.50 -9.04 3.91
CA LEU A 72 -3.34 -9.87 2.70
C LEU A 72 -1.86 -10.03 2.36
N ASN A 73 -1.42 -11.25 2.08
CA ASN A 73 -0.18 -11.45 1.33
C ASN A 73 -0.47 -11.12 -0.15
N VAL A 74 0.50 -10.48 -0.80
CA VAL A 74 0.43 -10.15 -2.22
C VAL A 74 1.68 -10.67 -2.89
N ILE A 75 1.51 -11.59 -3.85
CA ILE A 75 2.60 -12.13 -4.65
C ILE A 75 2.42 -11.67 -6.09
N ASN A 76 3.28 -10.76 -6.53
CA ASN A 76 3.36 -10.35 -7.93
C ASN A 76 4.42 -11.19 -8.65
N LYS A 77 4.07 -11.74 -9.82
CA LYS A 77 4.96 -12.56 -10.64
C LYS A 77 4.82 -12.16 -12.10
N GLY A 78 5.95 -11.94 -12.77
CA GLY A 78 6.01 -11.68 -14.21
C GLY A 78 7.21 -12.38 -14.84
N TYR A 79 7.22 -12.46 -16.17
CA TYR A 79 8.31 -12.96 -16.98
C TYR A 79 9.10 -11.79 -17.57
N ASN A 80 10.43 -11.80 -17.41
CA ASN A 80 11.31 -10.87 -18.11
C ASN A 80 11.93 -11.61 -19.31
N PRO A 81 11.60 -11.21 -20.55
CA PRO A 81 12.07 -11.88 -21.77
C PRO A 81 13.57 -11.73 -22.03
#